data_AF-A0A9Q2HF50-F1
#
_entry.id   AF-A0A9Q2HF50-F1
#
_cell.length_a   1.000
_cell.length_b   1.000
_cell.length_c   1.000
_cell.angle_alpha   90.00
_cell.angle_beta   90.00
_cell.angle_gamma   90.00
#
_symmetry.space_group_name_H-M   'P 1'
#
loop_
_entity.id
_entity.type
_entity.pdbx_description
1 polymer ?
#
loop_
_entity_poly.entity_id
_entity_poly.type
_entity_poly.pdbx_seq_one_letter_code
_entity_poly.pdbx_strand_id
1 'polypeptide(L)'
;MGINLDVISILSIILAIIAITIAVLAIRNRGKDQVLLTQPYLEIDNVSSSDKNNKRVLQFRVVNINANPFQFEDFTIEGYDFTTDYEYGKPAVDSRGVIEHDVLLLNVYIEESTAFNGRILIRYRDFNNVVHKAQSVKLYIEGGEIAHDVTGTKFILTKRAVMFQ
;
A
#
# COMPACT_ATOMS: atom_id res chain seq x y z
N MET A 1 34.87 -44.85 26.94
CA MET A 1 33.62 -45.04 26.17
C MET A 1 33.69 -44.06 25.00
N GLY A 2 34.12 -44.53 23.83
CA GLY A 2 34.33 -43.67 22.66
C GLY A 2 32.99 -43.31 22.03
N ILE A 3 32.81 -42.05 21.65
CA ILE A 3 31.62 -41.62 20.91
C ILE A 3 31.69 -42.27 19.53
N ASN A 4 30.65 -43.01 19.16
CA ASN A 4 30.62 -43.76 17.91
C ASN A 4 30.59 -42.78 16.71
N LEU A 5 31.33 -43.06 15.64
CA LEU A 5 31.46 -42.17 14.48
C LEU A 5 30.10 -41.88 13.81
N ASP A 6 29.18 -42.84 13.87
CA ASP A 6 27.80 -42.68 13.41
C ASP A 6 27.02 -41.65 14.22
N VAL A 7 27.23 -41.62 15.54
CA VAL A 7 26.60 -40.64 16.44
C VAL A 7 27.13 -39.24 16.15
N ILE A 8 28.43 -39.10 15.89
CA ILE A 8 29.05 -37.83 15.50
C ILE A 8 28.50 -37.36 14.15
N SER A 9 28.36 -38.27 13.19
CA SER A 9 27.86 -37.97 11.84
C SER A 9 26.39 -37.53 11.86
N ILE A 10 25.54 -38.24 12.60
CA ILE A 10 24.12 -37.89 12.77
C ILE A 10 23.98 -36.53 13.47
N LEU A 11 24.76 -36.28 14.52
CA LEU A 11 24.74 -35.00 15.23
C LEU A 11 25.16 -33.83 14.33
N SER A 12 26.16 -34.05 13.47
CA SER A 12 26.65 -33.06 12.50
C SER A 12 25.58 -32.71 11.45
N ILE A 13 24.83 -33.71 10.96
CA ILE A 13 23.73 -33.50 10.02
C ILE A 13 22.60 -32.69 10.67
N ILE A 14 22.23 -33.03 11.91
CA ILE A 14 21.19 -32.29 12.65
C ILE A 14 21.60 -30.84 12.85
N LEU A 15 22.85 -30.58 13.24
CA LEU A 15 23.38 -29.22 13.40
C LEU A 15 23.37 -28.44 12.08
N ALA A 16 23.71 -29.07 10.96
CA ALA A 16 23.66 -28.44 9.64
C ALA A 16 22.22 -28.06 9.24
N ILE A 17 21.25 -28.93 9.47
CA ILE A 17 19.82 -28.65 9.19
C ILE A 17 19.31 -27.50 10.04
N ILE A 18 19.65 -27.48 11.35
CA ILE A 18 19.28 -26.38 12.25
C ILE A 18 19.90 -25.07 11.78
N ALA A 19 21.19 -25.06 11.42
CA ALA A 19 21.88 -23.87 10.95
C ALA A 19 21.25 -23.31 9.66
N ILE A 20 20.94 -24.17 8.68
CA ILE A 20 20.24 -23.78 7.44
C ILE A 20 18.86 -23.21 7.77
N THR A 21 18.11 -23.86 8.66
CA THR A 21 16.76 -23.42 9.04
C THR A 21 16.78 -22.03 9.69
N ILE A 22 17.72 -21.79 10.61
CA ILE A 22 17.89 -20.50 11.28
C ILE A 22 18.30 -19.42 10.26
N ALA A 23 19.22 -19.73 9.34
CA ALA A 23 19.66 -18.80 8.31
C ALA A 23 18.51 -18.39 7.38
N VAL A 24 17.68 -19.34 6.94
CA VAL A 24 16.48 -19.07 6.12
C VAL A 24 15.48 -18.21 6.90
N LEU A 25 15.25 -18.50 8.18
CA LEU A 25 14.33 -17.71 9.01
C LEU A 25 14.84 -16.27 9.19
N ALA A 26 16.14 -16.10 9.44
CA ALA A 26 16.78 -14.80 9.63
C ALA A 26 16.72 -13.94 8.36
N ILE A 27 16.96 -14.52 7.18
CA ILE A 27 16.85 -13.82 5.89
C ILE A 27 15.39 -13.40 5.64
N ARG A 28 14.43 -14.29 5.89
CA ARG A 28 12.99 -13.97 5.70
C ARG A 28 12.52 -12.86 6.66
N ASN A 29 12.99 -12.85 7.90
CA ASN A 29 12.61 -11.83 8.88
C ASN A 29 13.28 -10.49 8.58
N ARG A 30 14.58 -10.46 8.26
CA ARG A 30 15.28 -9.22 7.86
C ARG A 30 14.62 -8.54 6.66
N GLY A 31 14.21 -9.32 5.66
CA GLY A 31 13.49 -8.79 4.51
C GLY A 31 12.14 -8.16 4.87
N LYS A 32 11.40 -8.71 5.84
CA LYS A 32 10.11 -8.14 6.28
C LYS A 32 10.29 -6.84 7.06
N ASP A 33 11.27 -6.80 7.95
CA ASP A 33 11.49 -5.62 8.81
C ASP A 33 12.00 -4.43 8.00
N GLN A 34 12.88 -4.66 7.02
CA GLN A 34 13.32 -3.60 6.10
C GLN A 34 12.17 -3.08 5.21
N VAL A 35 11.31 -3.98 4.74
CA VAL A 35 10.15 -3.63 3.92
C VAL A 35 9.16 -2.74 4.68
N LEU A 36 8.91 -3.00 5.97
CA LEU A 36 8.07 -2.14 6.80
C LEU A 36 8.70 -0.76 7.07
N LEU A 37 10.03 -0.67 7.07
CA LEU A 37 10.76 0.58 7.30
C LEU A 37 10.87 1.48 6.06
N THR A 38 10.71 0.95 4.84
CA THR A 38 10.85 1.74 3.60
C THR A 38 9.53 2.03 2.89
N GLN A 39 8.41 1.53 3.41
CA GLN A 39 7.11 1.68 2.76
C GLN A 39 6.42 2.98 3.18
N PRO A 40 5.73 3.67 2.26
CA PRO A 40 4.85 4.77 2.62
C PRO A 40 3.62 4.25 3.35
N TYR A 41 3.06 5.06 4.24
CA TYR A 41 1.84 4.74 4.93
C TYR A 41 0.76 5.71 4.50
N LEU A 42 -0.01 5.30 3.50
CA LEU A 42 -1.01 6.15 2.86
C LEU A 42 -2.37 6.03 3.55
N GLU A 43 -3.00 7.16 3.78
CA GLU A 43 -4.32 7.27 4.42
C GLU A 43 -5.18 8.28 3.67
N ILE A 44 -6.47 7.98 3.49
CA ILE A 44 -7.46 8.96 2.98
C ILE A 44 -7.77 9.91 4.13
N ASP A 45 -7.31 11.15 4.03
CA ASP A 45 -7.58 12.19 5.04
C ASP A 45 -8.92 12.88 4.79
N ASN A 46 -9.26 13.15 3.53
CA ASN A 46 -10.48 13.86 3.19
C ASN A 46 -11.00 13.41 1.82
N VAL A 47 -12.31 13.47 1.62
CA VAL A 47 -12.91 13.37 0.30
C VAL A 47 -13.83 14.56 0.06
N SER A 48 -13.61 15.25 -1.05
CA SER A 48 -14.49 16.32 -1.51
C SER A 48 -15.15 15.95 -2.84
N SER A 49 -16.33 16.51 -3.08
CA SER A 49 -17.00 16.42 -4.37
C SER A 49 -17.17 17.79 -4.99
N SER A 50 -16.89 17.91 -6.29
CA SER A 50 -17.07 19.14 -7.05
C SER A 50 -17.55 18.85 -8.46
N ASP A 51 -18.29 19.77 -9.06
CA ASP A 51 -18.69 19.65 -10.46
C ASP A 51 -17.69 20.37 -11.36
N LYS A 52 -17.13 19.66 -12.34
CA LYS A 52 -16.16 20.19 -13.30
C LYS A 52 -16.55 19.72 -14.71
N ASN A 53 -16.80 20.66 -15.62
CA ASN A 53 -17.13 20.37 -17.01
C ASN A 53 -18.32 19.39 -17.18
N ASN A 54 -19.42 19.59 -16.44
CA ASN A 54 -20.60 18.71 -16.41
C ASN A 54 -20.32 17.26 -15.97
N LYS A 55 -19.19 17.02 -15.30
CA LYS A 55 -18.88 15.75 -14.64
C LYS A 55 -18.70 16.01 -13.16
N ARG A 56 -19.17 15.07 -12.35
CA ARG A 56 -18.89 15.09 -10.92
C ARG A 56 -17.49 14.55 -10.71
N VAL A 57 -16.70 15.23 -9.88
CA VAL A 57 -15.34 14.84 -9.52
C VAL A 57 -15.31 14.52 -8.05
N LEU A 58 -14.91 13.31 -7.73
CA LEU A 58 -14.57 12.92 -6.37
C LEU A 58 -13.06 13.01 -6.19
N GLN A 59 -12.65 13.92 -5.32
CA GLN A 59 -11.25 14.14 -4.99
C GLN A 59 -10.94 13.49 -3.65
N PHE A 60 -10.09 12.48 -3.67
CA PHE A 60 -9.56 11.83 -2.48
C PHE A 60 -8.23 12.48 -2.12
N ARG A 61 -8.19 13.15 -0.97
CA ARG A 61 -6.94 13.62 -0.36
C ARG A 61 -6.30 12.46 0.38
N VAL A 62 -5.19 11.99 -0.13
CA VAL A 62 -4.38 10.91 0.45
C VAL A 62 -3.11 11.50 1.02
N VAL A 63 -2.82 11.19 2.28
CA VAL A 63 -1.63 11.65 2.98
C VAL A 63 -0.71 10.50 3.30
N ASN A 64 0.60 10.74 3.22
CA ASN A 64 1.60 9.85 3.77
C ASN A 64 1.84 10.20 5.24
N ILE A 65 1.32 9.36 6.14
CA ILE A 65 1.44 9.56 7.60
C ILE A 65 2.76 9.06 8.16
N ASN A 66 3.71 8.66 7.31
CA ASN A 66 5.09 8.41 7.72
C ASN A 66 6.07 9.29 6.93
N ALA A 67 7.32 9.32 7.39
CA ALA A 67 8.37 10.13 6.80
C ALA A 67 9.09 9.48 5.61
N ASN A 68 8.58 8.35 5.10
CA ASN A 68 9.21 7.61 4.02
C ASN A 68 8.69 8.14 2.68
N PRO A 69 9.45 8.97 1.94
CA PRO A 69 9.08 9.34 0.60
C PRO A 69 8.91 8.12 -0.30
N PHE A 70 8.00 8.28 -1.25
CA PHE A 70 7.76 7.33 -2.31
C PHE A 70 7.56 8.11 -3.60
N GLN A 71 7.75 7.43 -4.73
CA GLN A 71 7.42 8.00 -6.03
C GLN A 71 6.07 7.45 -6.47
N PHE A 72 5.05 8.31 -6.54
CA PHE A 72 3.76 7.95 -7.11
C PHE A 72 3.89 7.71 -8.62
N GLU A 73 3.30 6.63 -9.12
CA GLU A 73 3.26 6.33 -10.57
C GLU A 73 1.88 6.60 -11.16
N ASP A 74 0.87 5.88 -10.67
CA ASP A 74 -0.50 5.94 -11.15
C ASP A 74 -1.48 5.49 -10.06
N PHE A 75 -2.77 5.73 -10.30
CA PHE A 75 -3.84 5.07 -9.58
C PHE A 75 -4.98 4.69 -10.51
N THR A 76 -5.74 3.67 -10.12
CA THR A 76 -6.95 3.23 -10.83
C THR A 76 -8.01 2.79 -9.83
N ILE A 77 -9.24 2.59 -10.30
CA ILE A 77 -10.31 1.96 -9.52
C ILE A 77 -10.45 0.51 -9.94
N GLU A 78 -10.33 -0.42 -9.00
CA GLU A 78 -10.39 -1.86 -9.25
C GLU A 78 -11.72 -2.25 -9.91
N GLY A 79 -11.65 -2.78 -11.13
CA GLY A 79 -12.81 -3.29 -11.88
C GLY A 79 -13.59 -2.22 -12.65
N TYR A 80 -13.13 -0.96 -12.66
CA TYR A 80 -13.81 0.14 -13.34
C TYR A 80 -12.85 0.96 -14.19
N ASP A 81 -13.32 1.40 -15.36
CA ASP A 81 -12.58 2.26 -16.29
C ASP A 81 -13.05 3.72 -16.14
N PHE A 82 -12.60 4.37 -15.07
CA PHE A 82 -12.88 5.78 -14.83
C PHE A 82 -11.79 6.66 -15.41
N THR A 83 -12.19 7.83 -15.92
CA THR A 83 -11.24 8.92 -16.15
C THR A 83 -10.71 9.36 -14.79
N THR A 84 -9.39 9.34 -14.63
CA THR A 84 -8.69 9.67 -13.39
C THR A 84 -7.55 10.62 -13.67
N ASP A 85 -7.31 11.56 -12.75
CA ASP A 85 -6.09 12.37 -12.73
C ASP A 85 -5.62 12.59 -11.28
N TYR A 86 -4.39 13.08 -11.12
CA TYR A 86 -3.83 13.31 -9.80
C TYR A 86 -3.05 14.62 -9.75
N GLU A 87 -2.97 15.19 -8.55
CA GLU A 87 -2.17 16.37 -8.25
C GLU A 87 -1.38 16.15 -6.97
N TYR A 88 -0.16 16.69 -6.90
CA TYR A 88 0.57 16.76 -5.64
C TYR A 88 0.04 17.94 -4.83
N GLY A 89 -0.51 17.63 -3.65
CA GLY A 89 -0.92 18.62 -2.68
C GLY A 89 0.29 19.28 -2.02
N LYS A 90 0.06 20.45 -1.42
CA LYS A 90 1.07 21.08 -0.57
C LYS A 90 1.12 20.32 0.77
N PRO A 91 2.31 19.92 1.25
CA PRO A 91 2.51 19.48 2.62
C PRO A 91 1.86 20.45 3.60
N ALA A 92 0.98 19.97 4.48
CA ALA A 92 0.45 20.74 5.58
C ALA A 92 0.95 20.20 6.92
N VAL A 93 0.81 20.99 7.97
CA VAL A 93 0.99 20.51 9.33
C VAL A 93 -0.38 20.03 9.81
N ASP A 94 -0.49 18.77 10.21
CA ASP A 94 -1.74 18.22 10.72
C ASP A 94 -2.13 18.90 12.05
N SER A 95 -3.35 18.63 12.52
CA SER A 95 -3.89 19.19 13.77
C SER A 95 -3.09 18.82 15.03
N ARG A 96 -2.12 17.91 14.92
CA ARG A 96 -1.25 17.42 16.00
C ARG A 96 0.18 17.98 15.88
N GLY A 97 0.45 18.85 14.90
CA GLY A 97 1.77 19.43 14.70
C GLY A 97 2.73 18.55 13.89
N VAL A 98 2.25 17.49 13.24
CA VAL A 98 3.07 16.60 12.42
C VAL A 98 3.10 17.11 10.98
N ILE A 99 4.29 17.23 10.40
CA ILE A 99 4.46 17.60 8.99
C ILE A 99 3.98 16.42 8.13
N GLU A 100 2.99 16.65 7.28
CA GLU A 100 2.61 15.69 6.24
C GLU A 100 3.74 15.65 5.20
N HIS A 101 4.32 14.48 4.98
CA HIS A 101 5.50 14.39 4.12
C HIS A 101 5.15 14.34 2.63
N ASP A 102 4.01 13.76 2.27
CA ASP A 102 3.49 13.72 0.90
C ASP A 102 1.97 13.79 0.90
N VAL A 103 1.40 14.67 0.10
CA VAL A 103 -0.06 14.81 -0.08
C VAL A 103 -0.38 14.55 -1.56
N LEU A 104 -1.30 13.62 -1.81
CA LEU A 104 -1.82 13.31 -3.13
C LEU A 104 -3.30 13.67 -3.18
N LEU A 105 -3.71 14.31 -4.25
CA LEU A 105 -5.12 14.53 -4.58
C LEU A 105 -5.45 13.60 -5.75
N LEU A 106 -6.28 12.59 -5.51
CA LEU A 106 -6.69 11.62 -6.52
C LEU A 106 -8.10 11.98 -7.00
N ASN A 107 -8.24 12.40 -8.24
CA ASN A 107 -9.52 12.83 -8.81
C ASN A 107 -10.12 11.72 -9.66
N VAL A 108 -11.34 11.31 -9.32
CA VAL A 108 -12.13 10.34 -10.08
C VAL A 108 -13.30 11.09 -10.72
N TYR A 109 -13.37 11.09 -12.04
CA TYR A 109 -14.45 11.71 -12.78
C TYR A 109 -15.57 10.69 -12.99
N ILE A 110 -16.75 11.00 -12.48
CA ILE A 110 -17.92 10.12 -12.48
C ILE A 110 -19.15 10.83 -13.05
N GLU A 111 -20.01 10.05 -13.68
CA GLU A 111 -21.34 10.52 -14.10
C GLU A 111 -22.31 10.43 -12.91
N GLU A 112 -23.26 11.37 -12.81
CA GLU A 112 -24.17 11.49 -11.65
C GLU A 112 -24.97 10.22 -11.35
N SER A 113 -25.25 9.38 -12.34
CA SER A 113 -26.00 8.12 -12.19
C SER A 113 -25.11 6.90 -11.93
N THR A 114 -23.79 7.08 -11.78
CA THR A 114 -22.87 5.97 -11.61
C THR A 114 -22.89 5.45 -10.17
N ALA A 115 -23.05 4.14 -10.03
CA ALA A 115 -22.80 3.43 -8.78
C ALA A 115 -21.65 2.44 -8.96
N PHE A 116 -20.73 2.38 -7.99
CA PHE A 116 -19.63 1.41 -8.03
C PHE A 116 -19.21 0.92 -6.65
N ASN A 117 -18.66 -0.30 -6.63
CA ASN A 117 -18.12 -0.95 -5.45
C ASN A 117 -16.71 -1.46 -5.77
N GLY A 118 -15.72 -0.60 -5.55
CA GLY A 118 -14.36 -0.83 -6.01
C GLY A 118 -13.33 -0.34 -4.99
N ARG A 119 -12.05 -0.61 -5.26
CA ARG A 119 -10.93 -0.12 -4.45
C ARG A 119 -10.10 0.84 -5.27
N ILE A 120 -9.64 1.93 -4.67
CA ILE A 120 -8.51 2.68 -5.23
C ILE A 120 -7.26 1.81 -5.13
N LEU A 121 -6.61 1.60 -6.27
CA LEU A 121 -5.33 0.94 -6.41
C LEU A 121 -4.28 2.01 -6.71
N ILE A 122 -3.29 2.16 -5.83
CA ILE A 122 -2.15 3.05 -6.04
C ILE A 122 -0.94 2.22 -6.44
N ARG A 123 -0.23 2.66 -7.48
CA ARG A 123 1.09 2.16 -7.82
C ARG A 123 2.14 3.19 -7.44
N TYR A 124 3.19 2.70 -6.80
CA TYR A 124 4.30 3.55 -6.37
C TYR A 124 5.62 2.80 -6.40
N ARG A 125 6.72 3.56 -6.38
CA ARG A 125 8.07 3.05 -6.16
C ARG A 125 8.54 3.40 -4.76
N ASP A 126 9.13 2.42 -4.09
CA ASP A 126 9.81 2.64 -2.81
C ASP A 126 11.21 3.24 -3.00
N PHE A 127 11.90 3.50 -1.89
CA PHE A 127 13.29 3.99 -1.87
C PHE A 127 14.29 3.10 -2.62
N ASN A 128 14.00 1.81 -2.76
CA ASN A 128 14.84 0.86 -3.50
C ASN A 128 14.46 0.81 -4.98
N ASN A 129 13.61 1.72 -5.46
CA ASN A 129 13.10 1.80 -6.82
C ASN A 129 12.27 0.56 -7.23
N VAL A 130 11.67 -0.14 -6.25
CA VAL A 130 10.82 -1.31 -6.50
C VAL A 130 9.37 -0.87 -6.61
N VAL A 131 8.69 -1.33 -7.67
CA VAL A 131 7.27 -1.04 -7.91
C VAL A 131 6.38 -1.89 -7.02
N HIS A 132 5.52 -1.22 -6.26
CA HIS A 132 4.52 -1.81 -5.37
C HIS A 132 3.10 -1.38 -5.76
N LYS A 133 2.12 -2.17 -5.32
CA LYS A 133 0.70 -1.87 -5.46
C LYS A 133 0.04 -1.88 -4.09
N ALA A 134 -0.64 -0.78 -3.77
CA ALA A 134 -1.39 -0.58 -2.55
C ALA A 134 -2.88 -0.45 -2.89
N GLN A 135 -3.75 -0.99 -2.05
CA GLN A 135 -5.20 -0.93 -2.23
C GLN A 135 -5.87 -0.29 -1.01
N SER A 136 -6.86 0.56 -1.24
CA SER A 136 -7.75 1.05 -0.19
C SER A 136 -8.76 -0.01 0.26
N VAL A 137 -9.58 0.32 1.26
CA VAL A 137 -10.81 -0.44 1.51
C VAL A 137 -11.77 -0.29 0.33
N LYS A 138 -12.80 -1.15 0.28
CA LYS A 138 -13.86 -0.98 -0.71
C LYS A 138 -14.58 0.34 -0.47
N LEU A 139 -14.62 1.15 -1.52
CA LEU A 139 -15.40 2.36 -1.62
C LEU A 139 -16.73 2.00 -2.28
N TYR A 140 -17.81 2.51 -1.71
CA TYR A 140 -19.14 2.37 -2.26
C TYR A 140 -19.64 3.75 -2.66
N ILE A 141 -20.04 3.87 -3.91
CA ILE A 141 -20.51 5.12 -4.50
C ILE A 141 -21.90 4.89 -5.05
N GLU A 142 -22.83 5.79 -4.70
CA GLU A 142 -24.20 5.83 -5.20
C GLU A 142 -24.55 7.26 -5.58
N GLY A 143 -25.16 7.47 -6.75
CA GLY A 143 -25.59 8.81 -7.18
C GLY A 143 -24.45 9.82 -7.31
N GLY A 144 -23.23 9.33 -7.58
CA GLY A 144 -22.04 10.17 -7.63
C GLY A 144 -21.48 10.60 -6.27
N GLU A 145 -21.96 10.03 -5.16
CA GLU A 145 -21.49 10.34 -3.80
C GLU A 145 -20.91 9.10 -3.12
N ILE A 146 -19.97 9.29 -2.20
CA ILE A 146 -19.50 8.19 -1.36
C ILE A 146 -20.60 7.89 -0.34
N ALA A 147 -21.07 6.63 -0.35
CA ALA A 147 -22.17 6.18 0.48
C ALA A 147 -21.79 6.04 1.97
N HIS A 148 -20.50 5.98 2.29
CA HIS A 148 -19.99 5.87 3.66
C HIS A 148 -18.75 6.73 3.87
N ASP A 149 -18.50 7.14 5.11
CA ASP A 149 -17.26 7.84 5.45
C ASP A 149 -16.05 6.92 5.25
N VAL A 150 -15.09 7.37 4.46
CA VAL A 150 -13.85 6.66 4.12
C VAL A 150 -12.62 7.39 4.64
N THR A 151 -12.79 8.52 5.32
CA THR A 151 -11.68 9.22 6.00
C THR A 151 -11.06 8.31 7.08
N GLY A 152 -9.73 8.38 7.21
CA GLY A 152 -8.93 7.49 8.07
C GLY A 152 -8.64 6.12 7.45
N THR A 153 -9.17 5.83 6.25
CA THR A 153 -8.92 4.57 5.56
C THR A 153 -7.47 4.48 5.10
N LYS A 154 -6.82 3.39 5.48
CA LYS A 154 -5.43 3.11 5.12
C LYS A 154 -5.32 2.24 3.89
N PHE A 155 -4.30 2.52 3.09
CA PHE A 155 -3.94 1.66 1.99
C PHE A 155 -3.10 0.48 2.47
N ILE A 156 -3.47 -0.71 2.02
CA ILE A 156 -2.82 -1.97 2.37
C ILE A 156 -2.04 -2.46 1.15
N LEU A 157 -0.79 -2.84 1.37
CA LEU A 157 0.01 -3.44 0.32
C LEU A 157 -0.56 -4.77 -0.14
N THR A 158 -0.73 -4.86 -1.45
CA THR A 158 -1.03 -6.14 -2.09
C THR A 158 0.26 -6.93 -2.16
N LYS A 159 0.36 -7.99 -1.35
CA LYS A 159 1.46 -8.95 -1.48
C LYS A 159 1.40 -9.49 -2.91
N ARG A 160 2.48 -9.35 -3.69
CA ARG A 160 2.60 -10.14 -4.93
C ARG A 160 2.41 -11.60 -4.51
N ALA A 161 1.28 -12.19 -4.91
CA ALA A 161 1.18 -13.63 -4.91
C ALA A 161 2.29 -14.07 -5.86
N VAL A 162 3.40 -14.56 -5.30
CA VAL A 162 4.37 -15.30 -6.08
C VAL A 162 3.60 -16.53 -6.53
N MET A 163 3.01 -16.46 -7.73
CA MET A 163 2.62 -17.66 -8.44
C MET A 163 3.94 -18.37 -8.69
N PHE A 164 4.24 -19.35 -7.85
CA PHE A 164 5.19 -20.39 -8.21
C PHE A 164 4.59 -21.07 -9.45
N GLN A 165 5.10 -20.69 -10.62
CA GLN A 165 4.98 -21.49 -11.84
C GLN A 165 6.09 -22.54 -11.83
#